data_AF-A0A924K936-F1
#
_entry.id   AF-A0A924K936-F1
#
_cell.length_a   1.000
_cell.length_b   1.000
_cell.length_c   1.000
_cell.angle_alpha   90.00
_cell.angle_beta   90.00
_cell.angle_gamma   90.00
#
_symmetry.space_group_name_H-M   'P 1'
#
loop_
_entity.id
_entity.type
_entity.pdbx_description
1 polymer ?
#
loop_
_entity_poly.entity_id
_entity_poly.type
_entity_poly.pdbx_seq_one_letter_code
_entity_poly.pdbx_strand_id
1 'polypeptide(L)'
;DYARQFGAIALDKRDFERLSGDRRVNDLGIWLDGDASSEDVEQTVRREADRVAGAGALIEFASTRQIRAISLKIFDRSFAVTYWLQGVAIAIGLFGVAASFSAQVLARRKEFGLLAHLGLTRRQILTVVAGEGAAWTFIGSVAGLALGLAVALVLVHVVNPQSFHWTMDLVLPWLRLIGLCAAVVTAGTVTAWLSGRSAAGRDAVLAVKEDW
;
A
#
# COMPACT_ATOMS: atom_id res chain seq x y z
N ASP A 1 -31.56 1.22 -9.87
CA ASP A 1 -32.08 2.29 -8.99
C ASP A 1 -31.85 1.86 -7.55
N TYR A 2 -30.79 2.36 -6.92
CA TYR A 2 -30.42 2.01 -5.53
C TYR A 2 -31.01 2.98 -4.49
N ALA A 3 -31.82 3.95 -4.92
CA ALA A 3 -32.31 5.03 -4.07
C ALA A 3 -33.66 4.71 -3.37
N ARG A 4 -34.40 3.69 -3.83
CA ARG A 4 -35.79 3.45 -3.42
C ARG A 4 -35.95 2.17 -2.59
N GLN A 5 -35.82 2.28 -1.27
CA GLN A 5 -35.96 1.15 -0.33
C GLN A 5 -37.40 0.62 -0.15
N PHE A 6 -38.43 1.37 -0.55
CA PHE A 6 -39.84 1.05 -0.26
C PHE A 6 -40.69 0.67 -1.49
N GLY A 7 -40.06 0.20 -2.57
CA GLY A 7 -40.72 -0.10 -3.84
C GLY A 7 -40.93 1.16 -4.71
N ALA A 8 -41.26 0.95 -5.98
CA ALA A 8 -41.41 2.03 -6.96
C ALA A 8 -42.56 1.76 -7.92
N ILE A 9 -43.28 2.82 -8.28
CA ILE A 9 -44.28 2.83 -9.36
C ILE A 9 -43.75 3.75 -10.45
N ALA A 10 -43.73 3.27 -11.69
CA ALA A 10 -43.41 4.08 -12.87
C ALA A 10 -44.71 4.51 -13.55
N LEU A 11 -44.81 5.81 -13.87
CA LEU A 11 -45.95 6.39 -14.57
C LEU A 11 -45.42 7.32 -15.67
N ASP A 12 -46.15 7.44 -16.78
CA ASP A 12 -45.84 8.46 -17.77
C ASP A 12 -45.98 9.87 -17.17
N LYS A 13 -45.05 10.76 -17.52
CA LYS A 13 -45.03 12.13 -16.99
C LYS A 13 -46.34 12.87 -17.26
N ARG A 14 -46.94 12.68 -18.44
CA ARG A 14 -48.18 13.37 -18.82
C ARG A 14 -49.36 12.89 -17.97
N ASP A 15 -49.40 11.59 -17.68
CA ASP A 15 -50.42 11.03 -16.81
C ASP A 15 -50.24 11.50 -15.36
N PHE A 16 -49.01 11.61 -14.88
CA PHE A 16 -48.71 12.18 -13.56
C PHE A 16 -49.18 13.64 -13.45
N GLU A 17 -48.84 14.48 -14.42
CA GLU A 17 -49.25 15.88 -14.46
C GLU A 17 -50.77 16.04 -14.55
N ARG A 18 -51.45 15.19 -15.33
CA ARG A 18 -52.93 15.21 -15.44
C ARG A 18 -53.61 14.83 -14.13
N LEU A 19 -53.10 13.82 -13.43
CA LEU A 19 -53.72 13.28 -12.22
C LEU A 19 -53.40 14.12 -10.97
N SER A 20 -52.19 14.64 -10.87
CA SER A 20 -51.73 15.38 -9.67
C SER A 20 -51.82 16.90 -9.81
N GLY A 21 -51.78 17.43 -11.03
CA GLY A 21 -51.61 18.87 -11.30
C GLY A 21 -50.19 19.39 -11.00
N ASP A 22 -49.27 18.56 -10.50
CA ASP A 22 -47.90 18.95 -10.19
C ASP A 22 -47.01 18.83 -11.43
N ARG A 23 -46.32 19.93 -11.78
CA ARG A 23 -45.40 20.03 -12.91
C ARG A 23 -43.94 20.14 -12.50
N ARG A 24 -43.64 20.08 -11.20
CA ARG A 24 -42.28 20.19 -10.68
C ARG A 24 -41.50 18.92 -11.01
N VAL A 25 -40.22 19.10 -11.32
CA VAL A 25 -39.28 18.02 -11.59
C VAL A 25 -38.20 18.09 -10.52
N ASN A 26 -38.00 16.98 -9.81
CA ASN A 26 -36.99 16.89 -8.75
C ASN A 26 -35.66 16.37 -9.28
N ASP A 27 -35.71 15.41 -10.22
CA ASP A 27 -34.54 14.74 -10.78
C ASP A 27 -34.62 14.72 -12.31
N LEU A 28 -33.47 14.89 -12.96
CA LEU A 28 -33.33 14.76 -14.41
C LEU A 28 -32.19 13.78 -14.71
N GLY A 29 -32.53 12.68 -15.40
CA GLY A 29 -31.54 11.77 -15.95
C GLY A 29 -31.05 12.27 -17.32
N ILE A 30 -29.75 12.47 -17.47
CA ILE A 30 -29.12 12.80 -18.75
C ILE A 30 -28.20 11.65 -19.13
N TRP A 31 -28.42 11.06 -20.30
CA TRP A 31 -27.53 10.06 -20.88
C TRP A 31 -26.62 10.74 -21.88
N LEU A 32 -25.32 10.59 -21.66
CA LEU A 32 -24.29 11.15 -22.52
C LEU A 32 -23.98 10.18 -23.66
N ASP A 33 -23.78 10.72 -24.85
CA ASP A 33 -23.20 9.97 -25.95
C ASP A 33 -21.70 9.73 -25.67
N GLY A 34 -21.14 8.66 -26.24
CA GLY A 34 -19.88 8.02 -25.78
C GLY A 34 -18.65 8.92 -25.67
N ASP A 35 -18.63 10.03 -26.42
CA ASP A 35 -17.50 10.96 -26.48
C ASP A 35 -17.67 12.22 -25.60
N ALA A 36 -18.82 12.40 -24.96
CA ALA A 36 -19.08 13.60 -24.16
C ALA A 36 -18.50 13.49 -22.74
N SER A 37 -17.68 14.47 -22.36
CA SER A 37 -17.17 14.62 -21.00
C SER A 37 -18.31 15.01 -20.05
N SER A 38 -18.54 14.21 -19.00
CA SER A 38 -19.55 14.51 -17.99
C SER A 38 -19.29 15.83 -17.27
N GLU A 39 -18.02 16.17 -17.05
CA GLU A 39 -17.62 17.40 -16.36
C GLU A 39 -17.95 18.64 -17.19
N ASP A 40 -17.72 18.59 -18.51
CA ASP A 40 -18.03 19.69 -19.41
C ASP A 40 -19.55 19.91 -19.52
N VAL A 41 -20.33 18.82 -19.53
CA VAL A 41 -21.79 18.88 -19.55
C VAL A 41 -22.34 19.41 -18.23
N GLU A 42 -21.83 18.93 -17.08
CA GLU A 42 -22.22 19.44 -15.76
C GLU A 42 -21.97 20.95 -15.64
N GLN A 43 -20.79 21.42 -16.09
CA GLN A 43 -20.46 22.84 -16.09
C GLN A 43 -21.37 23.63 -17.03
N THR A 44 -21.68 23.10 -18.21
CA THR A 44 -22.56 23.77 -19.18
C THR A 44 -23.98 23.89 -18.65
N VAL A 45 -24.53 22.81 -18.09
CA VAL A 45 -25.86 22.80 -17.47
C VAL A 45 -25.92 23.79 -16.30
N ARG A 46 -24.87 23.84 -15.47
CA ARG A 46 -24.80 24.79 -14.36
C ARG A 46 -24.83 26.24 -14.85
N ARG A 47 -24.04 26.58 -15.87
CA ARG A 47 -24.01 27.94 -16.46
C ARG A 47 -25.35 28.34 -17.07
N GLU A 48 -26.01 27.42 -17.78
CA GLU A 48 -27.32 27.70 -18.38
C GLU A 48 -28.42 27.83 -17.32
N ALA A 49 -28.39 27.02 -16.26
CA ALA A 49 -29.30 27.15 -15.13
C ALA A 49 -29.12 28.46 -14.35
N ASP A 50 -27.87 28.91 -14.19
CA ASP A 50 -27.57 30.22 -13.61
C ASP A 50 -28.09 31.36 -14.50
N ARG A 51 -27.94 31.25 -15.83
CA ARG A 51 -28.46 32.26 -16.77
C ARG A 51 -29.98 32.37 -16.76
N VAL A 52 -30.68 31.24 -16.76
CA VAL A 52 -32.14 31.21 -16.92
C VAL A 52 -32.87 31.50 -15.61
N ALA A 53 -32.37 30.99 -14.49
CA ALA A 53 -33.09 31.01 -13.22
C ALA A 53 -32.24 31.43 -12.01
N GLY A 54 -30.96 31.77 -12.19
CA GLY A 54 -30.04 32.05 -11.08
C GLY A 54 -29.85 30.83 -10.15
N ALA A 55 -30.11 29.63 -10.66
CA ALA A 55 -30.29 28.42 -9.86
C ALA A 55 -29.21 27.36 -10.09
N GLY A 56 -28.14 27.65 -10.85
CA GLY A 56 -27.06 26.71 -11.08
C GLY A 56 -26.34 26.31 -9.80
N ALA A 57 -26.28 27.18 -8.79
CA ALA A 57 -25.80 26.81 -7.45
C ALA A 57 -26.71 25.83 -6.70
N LEU A 58 -28.00 25.76 -7.05
CA LEU A 58 -29.01 24.90 -6.43
C LEU A 58 -29.08 23.50 -7.08
N ILE A 59 -28.40 23.30 -8.22
CA ILE A 59 -28.36 22.01 -8.90
C ILE A 59 -27.23 21.16 -8.32
N GLU A 60 -27.63 20.03 -7.73
CA GLU A 60 -26.73 18.97 -7.30
C GLU A 60 -26.59 17.94 -8.42
N PHE A 61 -25.34 17.66 -8.83
CA PHE A 61 -25.06 16.64 -9.83
C PHE A 61 -24.65 15.36 -9.11
N ALA A 62 -25.43 14.31 -9.31
CA ALA A 62 -25.12 12.97 -8.83
C ALA A 62 -24.55 12.13 -9.98
N SER A 63 -23.37 12.50 -10.50
CA SER A 63 -22.77 11.69 -11.57
C SER A 63 -22.23 10.38 -11.00
N THR A 64 -22.41 9.28 -11.74
CA THR A 64 -21.97 7.94 -11.34
C THR A 64 -20.46 7.90 -11.03
N ARG A 65 -19.67 8.77 -11.67
CA ARG A 65 -18.24 8.93 -11.43
C ARG A 65 -17.94 9.59 -10.07
N GLN A 66 -18.73 10.58 -9.67
CA GLN A 66 -18.56 11.31 -8.40
C GLN A 66 -18.96 10.45 -7.20
N ILE A 67 -20.05 9.67 -7.31
CA ILE A 67 -20.43 8.68 -6.30
C ILE A 67 -19.32 7.64 -6.13
N ARG A 68 -18.80 7.10 -7.24
CA ARG A 68 -17.65 6.17 -7.21
C ARG A 68 -16.42 6.81 -6.56
N ALA A 69 -16.10 8.07 -6.87
CA ALA A 69 -14.95 8.76 -6.32
C ALA A 69 -15.08 9.00 -4.81
N ILE A 70 -16.26 9.40 -4.32
CA ILE A 70 -16.54 9.59 -2.89
C ILE A 70 -16.47 8.24 -2.15
N SER A 71 -17.09 7.19 -2.70
CA SER A 71 -17.01 5.84 -2.12
C SER A 71 -15.57 5.34 -2.04
N LEU A 72 -14.78 5.49 -3.11
CA LEU A 72 -13.36 5.11 -3.12
C LEU A 72 -12.54 5.91 -2.10
N LYS A 73 -12.78 7.22 -1.97
CA LYS A 73 -12.07 8.08 -1.01
C LYS A 73 -12.35 7.70 0.44
N ILE A 74 -13.60 7.34 0.77
CA ILE A 74 -13.96 6.85 2.10
C ILE A 74 -13.31 5.49 2.35
N PHE A 75 -13.31 4.61 1.35
CA PHE A 75 -12.69 3.30 1.42
C PHE A 75 -11.17 3.42 1.64
N ASP A 76 -10.47 4.22 0.85
CA ASP A 76 -9.02 4.45 0.95
C ASP A 76 -8.61 4.95 2.35
N ARG A 77 -9.42 5.79 2.98
CA ARG A 77 -9.14 6.29 4.33
C ARG A 77 -9.17 5.20 5.39
N SER A 78 -10.03 4.19 5.23
CA SER A 78 -10.05 3.02 6.10
C SER A 78 -8.82 2.12 5.88
N PHE A 79 -8.30 2.02 4.64
CA PHE A 79 -7.04 1.31 4.37
C PHE A 79 -5.79 2.09 4.79
N ALA A 80 -5.88 3.40 5.01
CA ALA A 80 -4.76 4.22 5.49
C ALA A 80 -4.16 3.65 6.79
N VAL A 81 -5.00 3.17 7.70
CA VAL A 81 -4.55 2.55 8.96
C VAL A 81 -3.74 1.29 8.68
N THR A 82 -4.17 0.46 7.73
CA THR A 82 -3.43 -0.75 7.33
C THR A 82 -2.07 -0.40 6.74
N TYR A 83 -1.97 0.65 5.91
CA TYR A 83 -0.69 1.10 5.37
C TYR A 83 0.27 1.58 6.47
N TRP A 84 -0.23 2.31 7.47
CA TRP A 84 0.56 2.70 8.62
C TRP A 84 1.06 1.51 9.43
N LEU A 85 0.17 0.56 9.74
CA LEU A 85 0.54 -0.65 10.48
C LEU A 85 1.56 -1.49 9.71
N GLN A 86 1.42 -1.57 8.39
CA GLN A 86 2.41 -2.21 7.51
C GLN A 86 3.76 -1.51 7.60
N GLY A 87 3.80 -0.18 7.55
CA GLY A 87 5.05 0.59 7.71
C GLY A 87 5.74 0.33 9.05
N VAL A 88 4.97 0.29 10.14
CA VAL A 88 5.47 -0.04 11.48
C VAL A 88 6.01 -1.47 11.54
N ALA A 89 5.29 -2.45 10.97
CA ALA A 89 5.73 -3.84 10.92
C ALA A 89 7.06 -4.00 10.16
N ILE A 90 7.22 -3.31 9.03
CA ILE A 90 8.46 -3.28 8.26
C ILE A 90 9.59 -2.69 9.12
N ALA A 91 9.35 -1.56 9.81
CA ALA A 91 10.35 -0.93 10.67
C ALA A 91 10.83 -1.89 11.78
N ILE A 92 9.90 -2.53 12.49
CA ILE A 92 10.22 -3.52 13.54
C ILE A 92 11.05 -4.66 12.96
N GLY A 93 10.68 -5.17 11.78
CA GLY A 93 11.43 -6.20 11.07
C GLY A 93 12.86 -5.79 10.75
N LEU A 94 13.07 -4.59 10.19
CA LEU A 94 14.41 -4.06 9.91
C LEU A 94 15.25 -3.89 11.18
N PHE A 95 14.66 -3.38 12.27
CA PHE A 95 15.36 -3.27 13.55
C PHE A 95 15.79 -4.64 14.09
N GLY A 96 14.92 -5.65 13.99
CA GLY A 96 15.26 -7.02 14.36
C GLY A 96 16.44 -7.56 13.56
N VAL A 97 16.42 -7.40 12.25
CA VAL A 97 17.53 -7.79 11.36
C VAL A 97 18.83 -7.07 11.73
N ALA A 98 18.77 -5.76 11.98
CA ALA A 98 19.94 -4.98 12.39
C ALA A 98 20.53 -5.44 13.72
N ALA A 99 19.66 -5.73 14.70
CA ALA A 99 20.07 -6.25 16.00
C ALA A 99 20.72 -7.64 15.86
N SER A 100 20.13 -8.55 15.08
CA SER A 100 20.69 -9.88 14.83
C SER A 100 22.06 -9.82 14.15
N PHE A 101 22.22 -9.02 13.09
CA PHE A 101 23.52 -8.87 12.45
C PHE A 101 24.57 -8.24 13.36
N SER A 102 24.18 -7.25 14.16
CA SER A 102 25.09 -6.62 15.12
C SER A 102 25.58 -7.62 16.17
N ALA A 103 24.68 -8.47 16.68
CA ALA A 103 25.04 -9.56 17.59
C ALA A 103 25.97 -10.59 16.92
N GLN A 104 25.68 -10.99 15.68
CA GLN A 104 26.49 -11.94 14.93
C GLN A 104 27.91 -11.42 14.67
N VAL A 105 28.04 -10.14 14.28
CA VAL A 105 29.33 -9.49 14.06
C VAL A 105 30.13 -9.41 15.36
N LEU A 106 29.48 -9.07 16.48
CA LEU A 106 30.14 -8.98 17.77
C LEU A 106 30.67 -10.35 18.22
N ALA A 107 29.88 -11.42 18.05
CA ALA A 107 30.29 -12.79 18.36
C ALA A 107 31.50 -13.25 17.51
N ARG A 108 31.58 -12.82 16.25
CA ARG A 108 32.64 -13.21 15.30
C ARG A 108 33.82 -12.25 15.25
N ARG A 109 33.88 -11.27 16.16
CA ARG A 109 34.95 -10.25 16.19
C ARG A 109 36.36 -10.86 16.31
N LYS A 110 36.51 -11.93 17.09
CA LYS A 110 37.80 -12.66 17.23
C LYS A 110 38.23 -13.34 15.92
N GLU A 111 37.28 -13.92 15.18
CA GLU A 111 37.53 -14.53 13.87
C GLU A 111 38.01 -13.47 12.86
N PHE A 112 37.35 -12.30 12.82
CA PHE A 112 37.76 -11.20 11.96
C PHE A 112 39.15 -10.65 12.31
N GLY A 113 39.50 -10.62 13.60
CA GLY A 113 40.84 -10.27 14.07
C GLY A 113 41.91 -11.26 13.58
N LEU A 114 41.64 -12.56 13.67
CA LEU A 114 42.54 -13.60 13.17
C LEU A 114 42.73 -13.50 11.64
N LEU A 115 41.64 -13.30 10.89
CA LEU A 115 41.70 -13.13 9.44
C LEU A 115 42.51 -11.89 9.04
N ALA A 116 42.40 -10.80 9.80
CA ALA A 116 43.22 -9.61 9.58
C ALA A 116 44.71 -9.89 9.82
N HIS A 117 45.06 -10.69 10.84
CA HIS A 117 46.45 -11.12 11.09
C HIS A 117 47.00 -12.06 10.02
N LEU A 118 46.15 -12.86 9.37
CA LEU A 118 46.50 -13.68 8.21
C LEU A 118 46.67 -12.87 6.91
N GLY A 119 46.52 -11.55 6.96
CA GLY A 119 46.76 -10.64 5.84
C GLY A 119 45.52 -10.31 5.00
N LEU A 120 44.31 -10.70 5.42
CA LEU A 120 43.10 -10.25 4.71
C LEU A 120 42.91 -8.75 4.88
N THR A 121 42.57 -8.10 3.78
CA THR A 121 42.24 -6.67 3.77
C THR A 121 40.85 -6.44 4.39
N ARG A 122 40.64 -5.26 5.01
CA ARG A 122 39.33 -4.86 5.55
C ARG A 122 38.21 -4.95 4.51
N ARG A 123 38.51 -4.69 3.23
CA ARG A 123 37.52 -4.81 2.14
C ARG A 123 37.06 -6.26 1.96
N GLN A 124 37.98 -7.23 1.98
CA GLN A 124 37.63 -8.65 1.85
C GLN A 124 36.75 -9.13 3.00
N ILE A 125 37.08 -8.74 4.24
CA ILE A 125 36.26 -9.09 5.41
C ILE A 125 34.84 -8.49 5.27
N LEU A 126 34.73 -7.22 4.88
CA LEU A 126 33.43 -6.57 4.68
C LEU A 126 32.62 -7.18 3.54
N THR A 127 33.26 -7.61 2.45
CA THR A 127 32.59 -8.29 1.34
C THR A 127 32.02 -9.65 1.77
N VAL A 128 32.75 -10.42 2.57
CA VAL A 128 32.26 -11.70 3.11
C VAL A 128 31.04 -11.47 4.00
N VAL A 129 31.11 -10.52 4.94
CA VAL A 129 30.00 -10.19 5.85
C VAL A 129 28.78 -9.69 5.08
N ALA A 130 28.98 -8.82 4.08
CA ALA A 130 27.90 -8.35 3.22
C ALA A 130 27.28 -9.49 2.40
N GLY A 131 28.08 -10.42 1.89
CA GLY A 131 27.60 -11.60 1.15
C GLY A 131 26.77 -12.54 2.02
N GLU A 132 27.23 -12.84 3.24
CA GLU A 132 26.44 -13.63 4.20
C GLU A 132 25.13 -12.91 4.55
N GLY A 133 25.18 -11.60 4.79
CA GLY A 133 23.99 -10.80 5.08
C GLY A 133 22.99 -10.77 3.93
N ALA A 134 23.48 -10.64 2.69
CA ALA A 134 22.68 -10.71 1.49
C ALA A 134 22.00 -12.09 1.33
N ALA A 135 22.73 -13.18 1.59
CA ALA A 135 22.17 -14.53 1.51
C ALA A 135 21.05 -14.75 2.55
N TRP A 136 21.28 -14.36 3.81
CA TRP A 136 20.27 -14.49 4.86
C TRP A 136 19.02 -13.64 4.60
N THR A 137 19.22 -12.39 4.18
CA THR A 137 18.10 -11.48 3.88
C THR A 137 17.34 -11.90 2.63
N PHE A 138 18.01 -12.50 1.65
CA PHE A 138 17.38 -13.08 0.47
C PHE A 138 16.49 -14.27 0.84
N ILE A 139 17.03 -15.23 1.60
CA ILE A 139 16.27 -16.40 2.07
C ILE A 139 15.07 -15.94 2.92
N GLY A 140 15.30 -15.01 3.85
CA GLY A 140 14.24 -14.42 4.67
C GLY A 140 13.16 -13.72 3.84
N SER A 141 13.55 -13.00 2.78
CA SER A 141 12.60 -12.32 1.88
C SER A 141 11.76 -13.32 1.08
N VAL A 142 12.36 -14.39 0.57
CA VAL A 142 11.64 -15.45 -0.15
C VAL A 142 10.67 -16.18 0.78
N ALA A 143 11.13 -16.57 1.97
CA ALA A 143 10.30 -17.24 2.96
C ALA A 143 9.15 -16.35 3.45
N GLY A 144 9.45 -15.06 3.73
CA GLY A 144 8.45 -14.07 4.13
C GLY A 144 7.41 -13.80 3.04
N LEU A 145 7.83 -13.73 1.78
CA LEU A 145 6.92 -13.57 0.64
C LEU A 145 6.00 -14.79 0.49
N ALA A 146 6.55 -16.01 0.57
CA ALA A 146 5.78 -17.24 0.48
C ALA A 146 4.75 -17.34 1.62
N LEU A 147 5.17 -17.05 2.86
CA LEU A 147 4.28 -17.05 4.02
C LEU A 147 3.20 -15.97 3.91
N GLY A 148 3.56 -14.75 3.50
CA GLY A 148 2.62 -13.66 3.28
C GLY A 148 1.58 -14.00 2.21
N LEU A 149 2.01 -14.64 1.12
CA LEU A 149 1.11 -15.11 0.06
C LEU A 149 0.16 -16.21 0.57
N ALA A 150 0.67 -17.15 1.36
CA ALA A 150 -0.16 -18.19 1.98
C ALA A 150 -1.24 -17.59 2.90
N VAL A 151 -0.86 -16.62 3.75
CA VAL A 151 -1.81 -15.90 4.62
C VAL A 151 -2.84 -15.13 3.79
N ALA A 152 -2.41 -14.44 2.72
CA ALA A 152 -3.31 -13.72 1.83
C ALA A 152 -4.33 -14.66 1.15
N LEU A 153 -3.89 -15.84 0.70
CA LEU A 153 -4.77 -16.84 0.10
C LEU A 153 -5.83 -17.33 1.10
N VAL A 154 -5.43 -17.60 2.35
CA VAL A 154 -6.36 -17.98 3.42
C VAL A 154 -7.37 -16.87 3.70
N LEU A 155 -6.91 -15.62 3.76
CA LEU A 155 -7.78 -14.47 3.99
C LEU A 155 -8.84 -14.33 2.88
N VAL A 156 -8.43 -14.45 1.61
CA VAL A 156 -9.31 -14.27 0.46
C VAL A 156 -10.28 -15.44 0.27
N HIS A 157 -9.82 -16.68 0.43
CA HIS A 157 -10.63 -17.86 0.09
C HIS A 157 -11.37 -18.48 1.29
N VAL A 158 -10.93 -18.21 2.52
CA VAL A 158 -11.53 -18.80 3.73
C VAL A 158 -12.22 -17.71 4.53
N VAL A 159 -11.49 -16.68 4.95
CA VAL A 159 -12.03 -15.65 5.87
C VAL A 159 -13.08 -14.77 5.19
N ASN A 160 -12.81 -14.25 3.98
CA ASN A 160 -13.70 -13.32 3.31
C ASN A 160 -15.08 -13.93 2.97
N PRO A 161 -15.16 -15.16 2.40
CA PRO A 161 -16.45 -15.80 2.15
C PRO A 161 -17.22 -16.09 3.45
N GLN A 162 -16.53 -16.47 4.53
CA GLN A 162 -17.17 -16.73 5.83
C GLN A 162 -17.73 -15.47 6.50
N SER A 163 -17.03 -14.34 6.40
CA SER A 163 -17.45 -13.10 7.06
C SER A 163 -18.44 -12.28 6.23
N PHE A 164 -18.30 -12.26 4.91
CA PHE A 164 -19.00 -11.31 4.06
C PHE A 164 -19.79 -11.96 2.90
N HIS A 165 -19.77 -13.29 2.77
CA HIS A 165 -20.50 -14.05 1.73
C HIS A 165 -20.14 -13.68 0.27
N TRP A 166 -18.97 -13.07 0.06
CA TRP A 166 -18.42 -12.71 -1.25
C TRP A 166 -16.89 -12.94 -1.26
N THR A 167 -16.33 -13.15 -2.45
CA THR A 167 -14.89 -13.29 -2.68
C THR A 167 -14.40 -12.09 -3.49
N MET A 168 -13.09 -11.82 -3.42
CA MET A 168 -12.43 -10.76 -4.19
C MET A 168 -11.37 -11.37 -5.10
N ASP A 169 -11.17 -10.77 -6.27
CA ASP A 169 -10.12 -11.18 -7.18
C ASP A 169 -8.73 -10.89 -6.58
N LEU A 170 -7.87 -11.92 -6.57
CA LEU A 170 -6.50 -11.80 -6.08
C LEU A 170 -5.60 -11.22 -7.19
N VAL A 171 -5.38 -9.92 -7.15
CA VAL A 171 -4.41 -9.25 -8.04
C VAL A 171 -3.07 -9.12 -7.32
N LEU A 172 -2.06 -9.86 -7.79
CA LEU A 172 -0.71 -9.84 -7.22
C LEU A 172 0.16 -8.79 -7.93
N PRO A 173 0.55 -7.68 -7.25
CA PRO A 173 1.39 -6.66 -7.86
C PRO A 173 2.86 -7.09 -7.83
N TRP A 174 3.24 -8.01 -8.71
CA TRP A 174 4.58 -8.62 -8.77
C TRP A 174 5.72 -7.60 -8.73
N LEU A 175 5.60 -6.49 -9.46
CA LEU A 175 6.59 -5.42 -9.45
C LEU A 175 6.81 -4.79 -8.07
N ARG A 176 5.72 -4.56 -7.31
CA ARG A 176 5.80 -4.01 -5.95
C ARG A 176 6.39 -5.03 -4.98
N LEU A 177 6.04 -6.31 -5.14
CA LEU A 177 6.57 -7.40 -4.32
C LEU A 177 8.06 -7.59 -4.55
N ILE A 178 8.50 -7.65 -5.81
CA ILE A 178 9.92 -7.72 -6.18
C ILE A 178 10.66 -6.47 -5.67
N GLY A 179 10.07 -5.29 -5.85
CA GLY A 179 10.64 -4.04 -5.34
C GLY A 179 10.81 -4.05 -3.81
N LEU A 180 9.84 -4.57 -3.07
CA LEU A 180 9.92 -4.73 -1.61
C LEU A 180 11.00 -5.73 -1.21
N CYS A 181 11.04 -6.92 -1.84
CA CYS A 181 12.08 -7.91 -1.57
C CYS A 181 13.48 -7.36 -1.87
N ALA A 182 13.66 -6.66 -2.99
CA ALA A 182 14.91 -5.99 -3.32
C ALA A 182 15.27 -4.91 -2.30
N ALA A 183 14.31 -4.12 -1.82
CA ALA A 183 14.53 -3.12 -0.77
C ALA A 183 14.94 -3.77 0.56
N VAL A 184 14.34 -4.89 0.95
CA VAL A 184 14.70 -5.62 2.18
C VAL A 184 16.10 -6.21 2.08
N VAL A 185 16.44 -6.85 0.96
CA VAL A 185 17.78 -7.42 0.74
C VAL A 185 18.84 -6.32 0.72
N THR A 186 18.59 -5.21 0.03
CA THR A 186 19.53 -4.08 0.00
C THR A 186 19.70 -3.45 1.38
N ALA A 187 18.61 -3.17 2.10
CA ALA A 187 18.67 -2.60 3.45
C ALA A 187 19.40 -3.54 4.43
N GLY A 188 19.11 -4.84 4.38
CA GLY A 188 19.78 -5.85 5.20
C GLY A 188 21.26 -5.99 4.89
N THR A 189 21.64 -5.98 3.61
CA THR A 189 23.04 -6.01 3.16
C THR A 189 23.81 -4.76 3.61
N VAL A 190 23.20 -3.57 3.47
CA VAL A 190 23.78 -2.31 3.95
C VAL A 190 23.96 -2.34 5.46
N THR A 191 23.00 -2.89 6.19
CA THR A 191 23.07 -3.01 7.65
C THR A 191 24.20 -3.94 8.08
N ALA A 192 24.32 -5.12 7.45
CA ALA A 192 25.41 -6.05 7.70
C ALA A 192 26.79 -5.43 7.40
N TRP A 193 26.89 -4.68 6.30
CA TRP A 193 28.10 -3.96 5.93
C TRP A 193 28.47 -2.86 6.93
N LEU A 194 27.48 -2.07 7.40
CA LEU A 194 27.68 -1.03 8.41
C LEU A 194 28.13 -1.62 9.76
N SER A 195 27.50 -2.70 10.21
CA SER A 195 27.89 -3.39 11.44
C SER A 195 29.29 -4.02 11.33
N GLY A 196 29.63 -4.60 10.17
CA GLY A 196 31.00 -5.07 9.92
C GLY A 196 32.04 -3.95 9.94
N ARG A 197 31.68 -2.76 9.41
CA ARG A 197 32.56 -1.59 9.40
C ARG A 197 32.74 -1.01 10.80
N SER A 198 31.71 -0.96 11.62
CA SER A 198 31.82 -0.46 13.00
C SER A 198 32.77 -1.32 13.83
N ALA A 199 32.68 -2.65 13.72
CA ALA A 199 33.57 -3.60 14.38
C ALA A 199 35.03 -3.51 13.90
N ALA A 200 35.25 -3.33 12.60
CA ALA A 200 36.61 -3.17 12.05
C ALA A 200 37.22 -1.78 12.32
N GLY A 201 36.38 -0.75 12.52
CA GLY A 201 36.77 0.66 12.53
C GLY A 201 37.15 1.24 13.88
N ARG A 202 36.42 0.90 14.96
CA ARG A 202 36.60 1.55 16.28
C ARG A 202 37.15 0.64 17.36
N ASP A 203 37.21 -0.65 17.09
CA ASP A 203 37.23 -1.67 18.13
C ASP A 203 38.50 -2.54 18.07
N ALA A 204 39.10 -2.70 16.88
CA ALA A 204 40.39 -3.39 16.72
C ALA A 204 41.56 -2.63 17.39
N VAL A 205 41.43 -1.31 17.61
CA VAL A 205 42.45 -0.48 18.26
C VAL A 205 42.31 -0.46 19.78
N LEU A 206 41.10 -0.68 20.31
CA LEU A 206 40.84 -0.73 21.75
C LEU A 206 40.98 -2.14 22.34
N ALA A 207 40.70 -3.20 21.56
CA ALA A 207 40.84 -4.58 22.03
C ALA A 207 42.30 -4.96 22.37
N VAL A 208 43.30 -4.36 21.73
CA VAL A 208 44.72 -4.56 22.08
C VAL A 208 45.10 -3.84 23.38
N LYS A 209 44.28 -2.89 23.84
CA LYS A 209 44.55 -2.09 25.04
C LYS A 209 43.91 -2.68 26.30
N GLU A 210 43.03 -3.67 26.19
CA GLU A 210 42.45 -4.38 27.34
C GLU A 210 43.34 -5.53 27.83
N ASP A 211 44.34 -5.94 27.05
CA ASP A 211 45.30 -7.00 27.38
C ASP A 211 46.65 -6.48 27.96
N TRP A 212 46.75 -5.18 28.31
CA TRP A 212 47.91 -4.59 29.01
C TRP A 212 47.52 -3.85 30.29
#